data_AF-A0AAV4GUM4-F1
#
_entry.id   AF-A0AAV4GUM4-F1
#
_cell.length_a   1.000
_cell.length_b   1.000
_cell.length_c   1.000
_cell.angle_alpha   90.00
_cell.angle_beta   90.00
_cell.angle_gamma   90.00
#
_symmetry.space_group_name_H-M   'P 1'
#
loop_
_entity.id
_entity.type
_entity.pdbx_description
1 polymer ?
#
loop_
_entity_poly.entity_id
_entity_poly.type
_entity_poly.pdbx_seq_one_letter_code
_entity_poly.pdbx_strand_id
1 'polypeptide(L)'
;MIGLGQFLHNRRAVNAQTYVQDMLQAHVVPYTAMHRNVVFQQDNARLRAHTARYTQQFLEQSDVQVLLWPALSPDLNPIEHLWDYLQRRLDCQDHLSQNPDDLEHSLRWHWNAIPRHFLQTLVSSMGRRCAAVLEAQGGHTNY
;
A
#
# COMPACT_ATOMS: atom_id res chain seq x y z
N MET A 1 0.15 -15.04 7.65
CA MET A 1 -0.30 -14.25 8.82
C MET A 1 -0.74 -12.89 8.31
N ILE A 2 -1.93 -12.40 8.65
CA ILE A 2 -2.39 -11.05 8.25
C ILE A 2 -1.94 -10.06 9.33
N GLY A 3 -1.25 -8.99 8.91
CA GLY A 3 -0.72 -7.96 9.80
C GLY A 3 -0.30 -6.72 9.02
N LEU A 4 0.01 -5.65 9.74
CA LEU A 4 0.52 -4.42 9.16
C LEU A 4 1.99 -4.54 8.80
N GLY A 5 2.36 -3.92 7.68
CA GLY A 5 3.74 -3.67 7.32
C GLY A 5 4.31 -2.45 8.04
N GLN A 6 5.54 -2.09 7.67
CA GLN A 6 6.20 -0.89 8.19
C GLN A 6 5.56 0.37 7.59
N PHE A 7 5.36 1.40 8.42
CA PHE A 7 5.04 2.75 7.95
C PHE A 7 6.34 3.53 7.75
N LEU A 8 6.61 3.92 6.51
CA LEU A 8 7.82 4.64 6.12
C LEU A 8 7.45 6.05 5.70
N HIS A 9 7.98 7.04 6.42
CA HIS A 9 7.84 8.43 6.01
C HIS A 9 8.91 8.74 4.94
N ASN A 10 8.48 8.99 3.71
CA ASN A 10 9.39 9.34 2.63
C ASN A 10 9.67 10.85 2.63
N ARG A 11 10.92 11.21 2.93
CA ARG A 11 11.39 12.62 2.96
C ARG A 11 11.87 13.13 1.61
N ARG A 12 11.84 12.29 0.56
CA ARG A 12 12.34 12.60 -0.79
C ARG A 12 11.29 12.30 -1.85
N ALA A 13 11.44 12.92 -3.02
CA ALA A 13 10.62 12.58 -4.17
C ALA A 13 10.79 11.09 -4.53
N VAL A 14 9.67 10.39 -4.71
CA VAL A 14 9.67 9.00 -5.19
C VAL A 14 9.98 9.00 -6.69
N ASN A 15 11.12 8.45 -7.07
CA ASN A 15 11.47 8.12 -8.44
C ASN A 15 11.87 6.64 -8.53
N ALA A 16 12.13 6.13 -9.73
CA ALA A 16 12.45 4.71 -9.91
C ALA A 16 13.65 4.24 -9.07
N GLN A 17 14.67 5.08 -8.92
CA GLN A 17 15.86 4.75 -8.16
C GLN A 17 15.59 4.75 -6.66
N THR A 18 15.00 5.81 -6.11
CA THR A 18 14.68 5.90 -4.68
C THR A 18 13.66 4.84 -4.28
N TYR A 19 12.71 4.51 -5.16
CA TYR A 19 11.77 3.41 -4.94
C TYR A 19 12.48 2.06 -4.86
N VAL A 20 13.39 1.75 -5.79
CA VAL A 20 14.14 0.49 -5.75
C VAL A 20 15.02 0.41 -4.51
N GLN A 21 15.80 1.44 -4.21
CA GLN A 21 16.78 1.42 -3.12
C GLN A 21 16.10 1.48 -1.74
N ASP A 22 15.23 2.46 -1.54
CA ASP A 22 14.70 2.79 -0.22
C ASP A 22 13.48 1.95 0.15
N MET A 23 12.78 1.36 -0.83
CA MET A 23 11.57 0.55 -0.59
C MET A 23 11.78 -0.92 -0.95
N LEU A 24 12.08 -1.21 -2.22
CA LEU A 24 12.09 -2.59 -2.71
C LEU A 24 13.27 -3.39 -2.12
N GLN A 25 14.49 -2.90 -2.28
CA GLN A 25 15.70 -3.58 -1.81
C GLN A 25 15.77 -3.62 -0.28
N ALA A 26 15.38 -2.52 0.39
CA ALA A 26 15.47 -2.41 1.84
C ALA A 26 14.38 -3.21 2.59
N HIS A 27 13.16 -3.32 2.02
CA HIS A 27 12.02 -3.84 2.76
C HIS A 27 11.27 -4.98 2.04
N VAL A 28 11.01 -4.87 0.74
CA VAL A 28 10.20 -5.86 0.01
C VAL A 28 10.98 -7.16 -0.23
N VAL A 29 12.18 -7.06 -0.80
CA VAL A 29 13.01 -8.24 -1.14
C VAL A 29 13.35 -9.08 0.11
N PRO A 30 13.78 -8.50 1.24
CA PRO A 30 14.01 -9.29 2.45
C PRO A 30 12.73 -9.98 2.94
N TYR A 31 11.59 -9.30 2.87
CA TYR A 31 10.31 -9.86 3.30
C TYR A 31 9.88 -11.04 2.43
N THR A 32 9.96 -10.91 1.10
CA THR A 32 9.61 -12.00 0.17
C THR A 32 10.58 -13.18 0.29
N ALA A 33 11.85 -12.93 0.58
CA ALA A 33 12.83 -14.01 0.82
C ALA A 33 12.56 -14.80 2.12
N MET A 34 12.00 -14.14 3.15
CA MET A 34 11.68 -14.78 4.44
C MET A 34 10.36 -15.54 4.44
N HIS A 35 9.46 -15.25 3.49
CA HIS A 35 8.10 -15.77 3.49
C HIS A 35 7.78 -16.49 2.18
N ARG A 36 7.30 -17.75 2.29
CA ARG A 36 6.87 -18.51 1.11
C ARG A 36 5.52 -18.03 0.58
N ASN A 37 5.33 -18.10 -0.73
CA ASN A 37 4.08 -17.79 -1.43
C ASN A 37 3.57 -16.36 -1.22
N VAL A 38 4.48 -15.39 -1.19
CA VAL A 38 4.14 -13.96 -1.14
C VAL A 38 4.01 -13.42 -2.55
N VAL A 39 2.88 -12.75 -2.82
CA VAL A 39 2.69 -11.96 -4.03
C VAL A 39 2.70 -10.49 -3.63
N PHE A 40 3.62 -9.73 -4.20
CA PHE A 40 3.73 -8.30 -3.98
C PHE A 40 2.71 -7.55 -4.84
N GLN A 41 1.87 -6.73 -4.21
CA GLN A 41 0.94 -5.84 -4.92
C GLN A 41 1.46 -4.41 -4.84
N GLN A 42 1.50 -3.74 -5.99
CA GLN A 42 1.72 -2.31 -6.11
C GLN A 42 0.72 -1.77 -7.14
N ASP A 43 0.33 -0.51 -7.03
CA ASP A 43 -0.53 0.10 -8.02
C ASP A 43 0.26 0.46 -9.30
N ASN A 44 -0.48 0.65 -10.39
CA ASN A 44 0.03 1.25 -11.61
C ASN A 44 -0.13 2.78 -11.59
N ALA A 45 -0.06 3.42 -10.41
CA ALA A 45 -0.18 4.87 -10.33
C ALA A 45 0.83 5.52 -11.28
N ARG A 46 0.43 6.63 -11.92
CA ARG A 46 1.19 7.33 -12.96
C ARG A 46 2.54 7.90 -12.49
N LEU A 47 2.95 7.60 -11.27
CA LEU A 47 4.31 7.79 -10.78
C LEU A 47 5.22 6.89 -11.60
N ARG A 48 6.07 7.50 -12.44
CA ARG A 48 7.03 6.84 -13.33
C ARG A 48 7.99 5.86 -12.62
N ALA A 49 7.92 5.73 -11.29
CA ALA A 49 8.73 4.79 -10.51
C ALA A 49 8.25 3.35 -10.66
N HIS A 50 6.98 3.03 -10.41
CA HIS A 50 6.53 1.63 -10.37
C HIS A 50 6.60 0.96 -11.74
N THR A 51 6.28 1.71 -12.80
CA THR A 51 6.28 1.23 -14.19
C THR A 51 7.60 1.46 -14.93
N ALA A 52 8.62 2.04 -14.27
CA ALA A 52 9.92 2.21 -14.90
C ALA A 52 10.53 0.84 -15.25
N ARG A 53 11.15 0.76 -16.44
CA ARG A 53 11.92 -0.42 -16.86
C ARG A 53 12.94 -0.83 -15.81
N TYR A 54 13.60 0.14 -15.18
CA TYR A 54 14.58 -0.12 -14.11
C TYR A 54 13.95 -0.87 -12.92
N THR A 55 12.78 -0.43 -12.47
CA THR A 55 12.06 -1.03 -11.35
C THR A 55 11.52 -2.42 -11.70
N GLN A 56 10.95 -2.58 -12.89
CA GLN A 56 10.44 -3.88 -13.36
C GLN A 56 11.58 -4.91 -13.48
N GLN A 57 12.71 -4.52 -14.08
CA GLN A 57 13.90 -5.39 -14.17
C GLN A 57 14.44 -5.77 -12.80
N PHE A 58 14.45 -4.85 -11.84
CA PHE A 58 14.90 -5.14 -10.48
C PHE A 58 14.01 -6.18 -9.79
N LEU A 59 12.69 -6.07 -9.93
CA LEU A 59 11.73 -7.02 -9.35
C LEU A 59 11.89 -8.41 -9.96
N GLU A 60 12.05 -8.50 -11.28
CA GLU A 60 12.33 -9.76 -11.99
C GLU A 60 13.64 -10.40 -11.53
N GLN A 61 14.73 -9.62 -11.43
CA GLN A 61 16.04 -10.11 -11.00
C GLN A 61 16.07 -10.54 -9.53
N SER A 62 15.17 -9.97 -8.71
CA SER A 62 15.06 -10.28 -7.28
C SER A 62 14.09 -11.43 -6.99
N ASP A 63 13.56 -12.10 -8.02
CA ASP A 63 12.57 -13.18 -7.90
C ASP A 63 11.32 -12.77 -7.08
N VAL A 64 10.90 -11.51 -7.22
CA VAL A 64 9.71 -11.00 -6.55
C VAL A 64 8.49 -11.23 -7.44
N GLN A 65 7.57 -12.08 -7.00
CA GLN A 65 6.29 -12.27 -7.70
C GLN A 65 5.40 -11.03 -7.53
N VAL A 66 5.08 -10.35 -8.62
CA VAL A 66 4.23 -9.14 -8.62
C VAL A 66 2.81 -9.48 -9.08
N LEU A 67 1.79 -8.98 -8.37
CA LEU A 67 0.40 -9.09 -8.77
C LEU A 67 0.12 -8.16 -9.96
N LEU A 68 -0.43 -8.70 -11.05
CA LEU A 68 -0.94 -7.88 -12.14
C LEU A 68 -2.12 -7.03 -11.64
N TRP A 69 -1.96 -5.72 -11.73
CA TRP A 69 -2.95 -4.76 -11.25
C TRP A 69 -3.58 -3.98 -12.40
N PRO A 70 -4.92 -3.85 -12.46
CA PRO A 70 -5.56 -3.01 -13.47
C PRO A 70 -5.24 -1.52 -13.27
N ALA A 71 -5.14 -0.78 -14.37
CA ALA A 71 -4.93 0.67 -14.30
C ALA A 71 -6.15 1.37 -13.68
N LEU A 72 -5.92 2.48 -12.98
CA LEU A 72 -6.99 3.35 -12.45
C LEU A 72 -8.04 2.61 -11.59
N SER A 73 -7.62 1.62 -10.81
CA SER A 73 -8.51 0.84 -9.95
C SER A 73 -8.21 1.04 -8.46
N PRO A 74 -8.39 2.26 -7.91
CA PRO A 74 -8.21 2.51 -6.48
C PRO A 74 -9.23 1.72 -5.64
N ASP A 75 -10.46 1.54 -6.14
CA ASP A 75 -11.54 0.80 -5.47
C ASP A 75 -11.16 -0.66 -5.13
N LEU A 76 -10.26 -1.24 -5.92
CA LEU A 76 -9.73 -2.59 -5.68
C LEU A 76 -8.64 -2.62 -4.62
N ASN A 77 -7.96 -1.51 -4.35
CA ASN A 77 -6.77 -1.46 -3.50
C ASN A 77 -7.17 -1.27 -2.02
N PRO A 78 -7.05 -2.31 -1.15
CA PRO A 78 -7.49 -2.19 0.24
C PRO A 78 -6.69 -1.18 1.05
N ILE A 79 -5.50 -0.78 0.59
CA ILE A 79 -4.69 0.22 1.30
C ILE A 79 -5.36 1.61 1.26
N GLU A 80 -6.18 1.91 0.24
CA GLU A 80 -6.93 3.17 0.18
C GLU A 80 -7.93 3.28 1.34
N HIS A 81 -8.57 2.16 1.69
CA HIS A 81 -9.48 2.10 2.85
C HIS A 81 -8.73 2.19 4.18
N LEU A 82 -7.49 1.69 4.21
CA LEU A 82 -6.62 1.83 5.36
C LEU A 82 -6.21 3.30 5.56
N TRP A 83 -5.92 4.02 4.46
CA TRP A 83 -5.61 5.45 4.50
C TRP A 83 -6.81 6.30 4.90
N ASP A 84 -8.00 6.02 4.37
CA ASP A 84 -9.25 6.68 4.78
C ASP A 84 -9.56 6.43 6.27
N TYR A 85 -9.38 5.20 6.75
CA TYR A 85 -9.48 4.90 8.18
C TYR A 85 -8.49 5.72 9.02
N LEU A 86 -7.24 5.84 8.57
CA LEU A 86 -6.20 6.59 9.26
C LEU A 86 -6.54 8.09 9.28
N GLN A 87 -6.97 8.64 8.15
CA GLN A 87 -7.35 10.05 8.03
C GLN A 87 -8.50 10.41 8.97
N ARG A 88 -9.57 9.61 9.01
CA ARG A 88 -10.70 9.84 9.93
C ARG A 88 -10.27 9.84 11.40
N ARG A 89 -9.29 9.02 11.77
CA ARG A 89 -8.77 9.00 13.14
C ARG A 89 -8.01 10.28 13.48
N LEU A 90 -7.25 10.83 12.52
CA LEU A 90 -6.55 12.11 12.68
C LEU A 90 -7.54 13.27 12.73
N ASP A 91 -8.58 13.26 11.89
CA ASP A 91 -9.59 14.32 11.83
C ASP A 91 -10.42 14.40 13.14
N CYS A 92 -10.56 13.29 13.87
CA CYS A 92 -11.18 13.27 15.19
C CYS A 92 -10.28 13.78 16.32
N GLN A 93 -9.01 14.12 16.07
CA GLN A 93 -8.15 14.71 17.09
C GLN A 93 -8.43 16.21 17.20
N ASP A 94 -8.82 16.66 18.40
CA ASP A 94 -9.12 18.07 18.70
C ASP A 94 -7.91 19.02 18.44
N HIS A 95 -6.71 18.47 18.32
CA HIS A 95 -5.49 19.19 18.04
C HIS A 95 -4.75 18.53 16.88
N LEU A 96 -5.02 18.99 15.66
CA LEU A 96 -4.14 18.65 14.53
C LEU A 96 -2.74 19.20 14.83
N SER A 97 -1.77 18.28 14.81
CA SER A 97 -0.35 18.52 14.96
C SER A 97 0.11 19.76 14.18
N GLN A 98 0.57 20.80 14.90
CA GLN A 98 0.95 22.08 14.31
C GLN A 98 2.30 22.03 13.57
N ASN A 99 3.04 20.92 13.68
CA ASN A 99 4.31 20.72 12.98
C ASN A 99 4.39 19.32 12.34
N PRO A 100 5.29 19.13 11.35
CA PRO A 100 5.42 17.85 10.63
C PRO A 100 5.84 16.66 11.51
N ASP A 101 6.62 16.89 12.57
CA ASP A 101 7.11 15.81 13.44
C ASP A 101 5.98 15.25 14.31
N ASP A 102 5.13 16.12 14.87
CA ASP A 102 3.93 15.75 15.61
C ASP A 102 2.92 15.02 14.71
N LEU A 103 2.84 15.40 13.42
CA LEU A 103 2.01 14.69 12.45
C LEU A 103 2.57 13.29 12.15
N GLU A 104 3.88 13.17 11.94
CA GLU A 104 4.55 11.88 11.75
C GLU A 104 4.34 10.97 12.98
N HIS A 105 4.46 11.52 14.19
CA HIS A 105 4.23 10.77 15.42
C HIS A 105 2.78 10.29 15.53
N SER A 106 1.80 11.16 15.29
CA SER A 106 0.39 10.79 15.34
C SER A 106 0.04 9.73 14.29
N LEU A 107 0.56 9.85 13.06
CA LEU A 107 0.39 8.86 12.00
C LEU A 107 0.93 7.49 12.42
N ARG A 108 2.15 7.45 12.96
CA ARG A 108 2.78 6.19 13.44
C ARG A 108 2.00 5.58 14.59
N TRP A 109 1.53 6.40 15.53
CA TRP A 109 0.70 5.94 16.65
C TRP A 109 -0.57 5.26 16.14
N HIS A 110 -1.33 5.93 15.27
CA HIS A 110 -2.56 5.37 14.74
C HIS A 110 -2.33 4.16 13.84
N TRP A 111 -1.27 4.15 13.03
CA TRP A 111 -0.87 3.01 12.22
C TRP A 111 -0.64 1.76 13.09
N ASN A 112 0.10 1.89 14.19
CA ASN A 112 0.36 0.78 15.09
C ASN A 112 -0.87 0.36 15.91
N ALA A 113 -1.83 1.28 16.09
CA ALA A 113 -3.08 1.03 16.81
C ALA A 113 -4.19 0.42 15.92
N ILE A 114 -3.96 0.23 14.62
CA ILE A 114 -4.99 -0.35 13.74
C ILE A 114 -5.29 -1.79 14.17
N PRO A 115 -6.56 -2.12 14.48
CA PRO A 115 -6.90 -3.45 14.95
C PRO A 115 -6.67 -4.51 13.87
N ARG A 116 -6.13 -5.67 14.25
CA ARG A 116 -5.92 -6.80 13.32
C ARG A 116 -7.22 -7.24 12.62
N HIS A 117 -8.36 -7.22 13.33
CA HIS A 117 -9.65 -7.61 12.76
C HIS A 117 -10.09 -6.67 11.61
N PHE A 118 -9.71 -5.39 11.67
CA PHE A 118 -9.96 -4.44 10.59
C PHE A 118 -9.17 -4.83 9.32
N LEU A 119 -7.88 -5.15 9.47
CA LEU A 119 -7.04 -5.64 8.37
C LEU A 119 -7.59 -6.94 7.76
N GLN A 120 -8.04 -7.87 8.60
CA GLN A 120 -8.66 -9.11 8.14
C GLN A 120 -9.92 -8.83 7.34
N THR A 121 -10.74 -7.87 7.78
CA THR A 121 -11.97 -7.46 7.07
C THR A 121 -11.64 -6.87 5.70
N LEU A 122 -10.60 -6.04 5.61
CA LEU A 122 -10.13 -5.49 4.34
C LEU A 122 -9.65 -6.59 3.38
N VAL A 123 -8.82 -7.51 3.85
CA VAL A 123 -8.32 -8.63 3.02
C VAL A 123 -9.47 -9.54 2.58
N SER A 124 -10.38 -9.92 3.50
CA SER A 124 -11.55 -10.74 3.19
C SER A 124 -12.56 -10.06 2.26
N SER A 125 -12.51 -8.73 2.13
CA SER A 125 -13.36 -7.99 1.18
C SER A 125 -12.94 -8.13 -0.28
N MET A 126 -11.71 -8.58 -0.56
CA MET A 126 -11.16 -8.62 -1.93
C MET A 126 -12.03 -9.41 -2.91
N GLY A 127 -12.58 -10.55 -2.49
CA GLY A 127 -13.48 -11.33 -3.35
C GLY A 127 -14.70 -10.54 -3.80
N ARG A 128 -15.30 -9.74 -2.89
CA ARG A 128 -16.45 -8.89 -3.19
C ARG A 128 -16.08 -7.68 -4.05
N ARG A 129 -14.90 -7.07 -3.81
CA ARG A 129 -14.39 -5.97 -4.63
C ARG A 129 -14.18 -6.40 -6.08
N CYS A 130 -13.53 -7.55 -6.29
CA CYS A 130 -13.33 -8.12 -7.61
C CYS A 130 -14.67 -8.41 -8.31
N ALA A 131 -15.64 -8.99 -7.60
CA ALA A 131 -16.98 -9.23 -8.13
C ALA A 131 -17.67 -7.93 -8.55
N ALA A 132 -17.61 -6.88 -7.71
CA ALA A 132 -18.20 -5.58 -8.02
C ALA A 132 -17.58 -4.94 -9.28
N VAL A 133 -16.25 -5.03 -9.46
CA VAL A 133 -15.59 -4.53 -10.68
C VAL A 133 -16.00 -5.34 -11.91
N LEU A 134 -16.15 -6.67 -11.79
CA LEU A 134 -16.64 -7.50 -12.88
C LEU A 134 -18.09 -7.16 -13.27
N GLU A 135 -18.96 -6.97 -12.28
CA GLU A 135 -20.36 -6.54 -12.49
C GLU A 135 -20.43 -5.15 -13.14
N ALA A 136 -19.53 -4.25 -12.74
CA ALA A 136 -19.38 -2.92 -13.35
C ALA A 136 -18.65 -2.94 -14.71
N GLN A 137 -18.29 -4.10 -15.24
CA GLN A 137 -17.54 -4.26 -16.50
C GLN A 137 -16.23 -3.45 -16.53
N GLY A 138 -15.52 -3.39 -15.41
CA GLY A 138 -14.31 -2.58 -15.25
C GLY A 138 -14.55 -1.12 -14.88
N GLY A 139 -15.82 -0.72 -14.66
CA GLY A 139 -16.19 0.60 -14.18
C GLY A 139 -15.97 0.80 -12.68
N HIS A 140 -16.28 2.02 -12.22
CA HIS A 140 -16.19 2.40 -10.81
C HIS A 140 -17.18 1.64 -9.93
N THR A 141 -16.79 1.40 -8.68
CA THR A 141 -17.60 0.72 -7.67
C THR A 141 -17.79 1.60 -6.44
N ASN A 142 -18.60 1.15 -5.48
CA ASN A 142 -18.82 1.85 -4.21
C ASN A 142 -17.76 1.53 -3.15
N TYR A 143 -16.69 0.83 -3.53
CA TYR A 143 -15.56 0.55 -2.66
C TYR A 143 -14.59 1.71 -2.71
#